data_AF-A0A926SBM6-F1
#
_entry.id   AF-A0A926SBM6-F1
#
_cell.length_a   1.000
_cell.length_b   1.000
_cell.length_c   1.000
_cell.angle_alpha   90.00
_cell.angle_beta   90.00
_cell.angle_gamma   90.00
#
_symmetry.space_group_name_H-M   'P 1'
#
loop_
_entity.id
_entity.type
_entity.pdbx_description
1 polymer ?
#
loop_
_entity_poly.entity_id
_entity_poly.type
_entity_poly.pdbx_seq_one_letter_code
_entity_poly.pdbx_strand_id
1 'polypeptide(L)'
;MESIKVRQRVGQDGILYLEIPVGLREQDVEVMVIYRPVPSLTTIEPSLEALYGICADDPIILDDQGIAEALDDEAKSNLPQETLWNYRGIVTQ
;
A
#
# COMPACT_ATOMS: atom_id res chain seq x y z
N MET A 1 8.74 -26.98 -19.06
CA MET A 1 9.00 -26.31 -17.77
C MET A 1 8.22 -25.02 -17.76
N GLU A 2 7.19 -24.93 -16.92
CA GLU A 2 6.42 -23.70 -16.70
C GLU A 2 6.80 -23.15 -15.32
N SER A 3 7.04 -21.85 -15.21
CA SER A 3 7.45 -21.22 -13.95
C SER A 3 6.35 -20.33 -13.41
N ILE A 4 5.85 -20.64 -12.22
CA ILE A 4 4.82 -19.85 -11.53
C ILE A 4 5.48 -19.10 -10.38
N LYS A 5 5.38 -17.76 -10.36
CA LYS A 5 5.86 -16.92 -9.26
C LYS A 5 4.69 -16.58 -8.35
N VAL A 6 4.70 -17.09 -7.12
CA VAL A 6 3.70 -16.79 -6.09
C VAL A 6 4.35 -15.99 -4.96
N ARG A 7 3.74 -14.87 -4.57
CA ARG A 7 4.12 -14.10 -3.38
C ARG A 7 2.98 -14.17 -2.38
N GLN A 8 3.18 -14.95 -1.32
CA GLN A 8 2.19 -15.14 -0.26
C GLN A 8 2.84 -14.87 1.09
N ARG A 9 2.05 -14.36 2.04
CA ARG A 9 2.47 -14.25 3.43
C ARG A 9 2.31 -15.60 4.12
N VAL A 10 3.36 -16.05 4.79
CA VAL A 10 3.31 -17.25 5.64
C VAL A 10 2.48 -16.93 6.89
N GLY A 11 1.56 -17.82 7.23
CA GLY A 11 0.70 -17.70 8.39
C GLY A 11 1.46 -17.78 9.72
N GLN A 12 0.74 -17.57 10.84
CA GLN A 12 1.32 -17.74 12.18
C GLN A 12 1.76 -19.19 12.47
N ASP A 13 1.24 -20.15 11.70
CA ASP A 13 1.60 -21.57 11.74
C ASP A 13 2.95 -21.88 11.07
N GLY A 14 3.53 -20.93 10.32
CA GLY A 14 4.78 -21.12 9.60
C GLY A 14 4.64 -21.95 8.33
N ILE A 15 3.42 -22.18 7.82
CA ILE A 15 3.16 -23.03 6.66
C ILE A 15 2.83 -22.18 5.43
N LEU A 16 3.45 -22.51 4.29
CA LEU A 16 3.16 -21.93 2.98
C LEU A 16 2.26 -22.90 2.18
N TYR A 17 1.01 -22.50 1.94
CA TYR A 17 0.05 -23.29 1.16
C TYR A 17 0.12 -22.91 -0.32
N LEU A 18 0.59 -23.83 -1.16
CA LEU A 18 0.71 -23.62 -2.61
C LEU A 18 -0.25 -24.54 -3.37
N GLU A 19 -1.22 -23.95 -4.06
CA GLU A 19 -2.12 -24.67 -4.97
C GLU A 19 -1.65 -24.44 -6.42
N ILE A 20 -1.23 -25.50 -7.10
CA ILE A 20 -0.75 -25.44 -8.49
C ILE A 20 -1.79 -26.10 -9.40
N PRO A 21 -2.59 -25.33 -10.15
CA PRO A 21 -3.49 -25.91 -11.13
C PRO A 21 -2.67 -26.40 -12.32
N VAL A 22 -2.53 -27.73 -12.44
CA VAL A 22 -1.73 -28.33 -13.53
C VAL A 22 -2.54 -28.61 -14.79
N GLY A 23 -3.87 -28.78 -14.69
CA GLY A 23 -4.73 -29.08 -15.86
C GLY A 23 -4.41 -30.40 -16.58
N LEU A 24 -3.47 -31.19 -16.08
CA LEU A 24 -3.03 -32.46 -16.65
C LEU A 24 -3.89 -33.62 -16.14
N ARG A 25 -4.05 -34.65 -16.97
CA ARG A 25 -4.70 -35.91 -16.63
C ARG A 25 -3.76 -37.06 -16.99
N GLU A 26 -3.67 -38.04 -16.08
CA GLU A 26 -2.95 -39.30 -16.25
C GLU A 26 -1.48 -39.14 -16.70
N GLN A 27 -0.78 -38.15 -16.15
CA GLN A 27 0.63 -37.91 -16.42
C GLN A 27 1.36 -37.63 -15.10
N ASP A 28 2.56 -38.19 -14.99
CA ASP A 28 3.46 -37.89 -13.88
C ASP A 28 4.08 -36.51 -14.05
N VAL A 29 4.10 -35.74 -12.97
CA VAL A 29 4.62 -34.37 -12.94
C VAL A 29 5.68 -34.26 -11.87
N GLU A 30 6.87 -33.83 -12.26
CA GLU A 30 7.94 -33.48 -11.34
C GLU A 30 7.83 -31.99 -10.97
N VAL A 31 7.78 -31.70 -9.67
CA VAL A 31 7.66 -30.34 -9.14
C VAL A 31 8.88 -30.03 -8.29
N MET A 32 9.60 -28.97 -8.65
CA MET A 32 10.74 -28.46 -7.88
C MET A 32 10.38 -27.11 -7.26
N VAL A 33 10.39 -27.04 -5.93
CA VAL A 33 10.04 -25.84 -5.18
C VAL A 33 11.30 -25.19 -4.64
N ILE A 34 11.55 -23.93 -5.02
CA ILE A 34 12.63 -23.10 -4.48
C ILE A 34 11.99 -21.98 -3.67
N TYR A 35 12.17 -22.01 -2.35
CA TYR A 35 11.70 -20.95 -1.48
C TYR A 35 12.86 -20.01 -1.12
N ARG A 36 12.59 -18.71 -1.10
CA ARG A 36 13.51 -17.69 -0.59
C ARG A 36 12.74 -16.74 0.30
N PRO A 37 13.14 -16.51 1.55
CA PRO A 37 12.54 -15.47 2.37
C PRO A 37 12.77 -14.12 1.69
N VAL A 38 11.69 -13.37 1.48
CA VAL A 38 11.76 -12.01 0.96
C VAL A 38 11.67 -11.08 2.17
N PRO A 39 12.64 -10.15 2.36
CA PRO A 39 12.54 -9.18 3.44
C PRO A 39 11.22 -8.43 3.31
N SER A 40 10.48 -8.34 4.41
CA SER A 40 9.38 -7.40 4.48
C SER A 40 9.98 -6.02 4.25
N LEU A 41 9.52 -5.33 3.21
CA LEU A 41 9.65 -3.88 3.16
C LEU A 41 8.79 -3.38 4.32
N THR A 42 9.38 -3.31 5.51
CA THR A 42 8.92 -2.35 6.51
C THR A 42 9.10 -1.01 5.82
N THR A 43 8.03 -0.52 5.22
CA THR A 43 7.81 0.92 5.16
C THR A 43 7.89 1.34 6.62
N ILE A 44 9.09 1.76 7.02
CA ILE A 44 9.26 2.51 8.25
C ILE A 44 8.52 3.80 7.90
N GLU A 45 7.22 3.81 8.15
CA GLU A 45 6.50 5.06 8.22
C GLU A 45 7.26 5.82 9.31
N PRO A 46 7.95 6.92 8.98
CA PRO A 46 8.66 7.68 10.00
C PRO A 46 7.62 7.99 11.08
N SER A 47 7.93 7.66 12.33
CA SER A 47 7.04 8.03 13.42
C SER A 47 6.91 9.55 13.41
N LEU A 48 5.77 10.08 13.85
CA LEU A 48 5.56 11.53 13.84
C LEU A 48 6.67 12.24 14.64
N GLU A 49 7.23 11.59 15.67
CA GLU A 49 8.37 12.14 16.39
C GLU A 49 9.63 12.30 15.53
N ALA A 50 9.87 11.39 14.57
CA ALA A 50 10.99 11.45 13.65
C ALA A 50 10.86 12.58 12.61
N LEU A 51 9.66 13.16 12.45
CA LEU A 51 9.43 14.33 11.60
C LEU A 51 9.66 15.66 12.33
N TYR A 52 9.82 15.68 13.66
CA TYR A 52 10.11 16.91 14.38
C TYR A 52 11.48 17.47 13.96
N GLY A 53 11.47 18.70 13.43
CA GLY A 53 12.69 19.41 13.05
C GLY A 53 13.24 19.02 11.67
N ILE A 54 12.52 18.25 10.86
CA ILE A 54 12.94 17.92 9.48
C ILE A 54 13.19 19.17 8.61
N CYS A 55 12.50 20.27 8.93
CA CYS A 55 12.65 21.58 8.27
C CYS A 55 13.45 22.60 9.11
N ALA A 56 14.24 22.15 10.10
CA ALA A 56 15.01 23.08 10.94
C ALA A 56 16.12 23.80 10.15
N ASP A 57 16.74 23.11 9.19
CA ASP A 57 17.81 23.65 8.34
C ASP A 57 17.27 24.34 7.08
N ASP A 58 16.01 24.08 6.70
CA ASP A 58 15.34 24.67 5.54
C ASP A 58 13.90 25.07 5.92
N PRO A 59 13.71 26.25 6.54
CA PRO A 59 12.41 26.67 7.04
C PRO A 59 11.43 26.94 5.91
N ILE A 60 10.18 26.54 6.09
CA ILE A 60 9.10 26.84 5.14
C ILE A 60 8.87 28.35 5.16
N ILE A 61 9.21 29.03 4.07
CA ILE A 61 8.99 30.46 3.88
C ILE A 61 7.58 30.66 3.33
N LEU A 62 6.74 31.38 4.08
CA LEU A 62 5.44 31.80 3.62
C LEU A 62 5.58 33.10 2.82
N ASP A 63 5.03 33.13 1.62
CA ASP A 63 4.83 34.39 0.90
C ASP A 63 3.55 35.10 1.39
N ASP A 64 3.37 36.35 0.97
CA ASP A 64 2.19 37.16 1.28
C ASP A 64 1.01 36.91 0.33
N GLN A 65 1.18 36.01 -0.65
CA GLN A 65 0.19 35.74 -1.69
C GLN A 65 -0.89 34.77 -1.21
N GLY A 66 -0.65 34.04 -0.11
CA GLY A 66 -1.57 33.05 0.42
C GLY A 66 -1.88 31.94 -0.59
N ILE A 67 -2.81 31.05 -0.25
CA ILE A 67 -3.31 30.08 -1.23
C ILE A 67 -4.40 30.79 -2.02
N ALA A 68 -4.15 31.02 -3.32
CA ALA A 68 -5.14 31.61 -4.22
C ALA A 68 -6.42 30.75 -4.21
N GLU A 69 -7.59 31.37 -4.05
CA GLU A 69 -8.91 30.70 -4.04
C GLU A 69 -9.15 29.83 -5.30
N ALA A 70 -8.41 30.07 -6.38
CA ALA A 70 -8.44 29.25 -7.60
C ALA A 70 -7.98 27.79 -7.40
N LEU A 71 -7.24 27.47 -6.33
CA LEU A 71 -6.82 26.10 -6.02
C LEU A 71 -7.92 25.29 -5.31
N ASP A 72 -8.94 25.97 -4.77
CA ASP A 72 -10.07 25.33 -4.09
C ASP A 72 -11.06 24.69 -5.08
N ASP A 73 -11.08 25.18 -6.33
CA ASP A 73 -11.86 24.61 -7.43
C ASP A 73 -11.16 23.41 -8.09
N GLU A 74 -9.82 23.41 -8.14
CA GLU A 74 -9.04 22.29 -8.67
C GLU A 74 -9.03 21.07 -7.72
N ALA A 75 -9.03 21.31 -6.41
CA ALA A 75 -9.20 20.26 -5.40
C ALA A 75 -10.59 19.57 -5.46
N LYS A 76 -11.64 20.28 -5.89
CA LYS A 76 -12.99 19.73 -6.09
C LYS A 76 -13.15 18.98 -7.40
N SER A 77 -12.38 19.35 -8.43
CA SER A 77 -12.47 18.75 -9.77
C SER A 77 -11.82 17.34 -9.84
N ASN A 78 -10.79 17.09 -9.03
CA ASN A 78 -10.05 15.81 -9.03
C ASN A 78 -10.48 14.81 -7.94
N LEU A 79 -11.55 15.08 -7.19
CA LEU A 79 -12.14 14.10 -6.29
C LEU A 79 -13.17 13.24 -7.04
N PRO A 80 -13.02 11.90 -7.09
CA PRO A 80 -14.09 11.04 -7.57
C PRO A 80 -15.33 11.23 -6.69
N GLN A 81 -16.50 11.42 -7.31
CA GLN A 81 -17.78 11.70 -6.66
C GLN A 81 -18.24 10.63 -5.63
N GLU A 82 -17.49 9.55 -5.42
CA GLU A 82 -17.75 8.52 -4.42
C GLU A 82 -17.21 8.84 -3.01
N THR A 83 -16.42 9.91 -2.81
CA THR A 83 -15.89 10.25 -1.47
C THR A 83 -16.79 11.17 -0.63
N LEU A 84 -17.90 11.66 -1.17
CA LEU A 84 -18.83 12.55 -0.45
C LEU A 84 -19.87 11.84 0.43
N TRP A 85 -19.89 10.51 0.46
CA TRP A 85 -20.85 9.75 1.29
C TRP A 85 -20.35 9.41 2.71
N ASN A 86 -19.08 9.65 3.04
CA ASN A 86 -18.53 9.29 4.36
C ASN A 86 -18.48 10.44 5.38
N TYR A 87 -18.88 11.66 5.01
CA TYR A 87 -18.85 12.83 5.91
C TYR A 87 -20.20 13.25 6.48
N ARG A 88 -21.23 12.39 6.38
CA ARG A 88 -22.57 12.66 6.90
C ARG A 88 -23.07 11.64 7.91
N GLY A 89 -22.17 11.12 8.76
CA GLY A 89 -22.53 10.06 9.69
C GLY A 89 -21.57 9.77 10.84
N ILE A 90 -21.05 10.79 11.54
CA ILE A 90 -20.64 10.61 12.94
C ILE A 90 -21.15 11.80 13.76
N VAL A 91 -22.46 11.82 13.95
CA VAL A 91 -23.06 12.31 15.20
C VAL A 91 -23.90 11.16 15.69
N THR A 92 -23.42 10.47 16.72
CA THR A 92 -24.25 9.55 17.48
C THR A 92 -23.79 9.56 18.94
N GLN A 93 -24.65 10.21 19.74
CA GLN A 93 -24.80 10.24 21.21
C GLN A 93 -23.65 10.74 22.07
#